data_AF-A0A972KRP5-F1
#
_entry.id   AF-A0A972KRP5-F1
#
_cell.length_a   1.000
_cell.length_b   1.000
_cell.length_c   1.000
_cell.angle_alpha   90.00
_cell.angle_beta   90.00
_cell.angle_gamma   90.00
#
_symmetry.space_group_name_H-M   'P 1'
#
loop_
_entity.id
_entity.type
_entity.pdbx_description
1 polymer ?
#
loop_
_entity_poly.entity_id
_entity_poly.type
_entity_poly.pdbx_seq_one_letter_code
_entity_poly.pdbx_strand_id
1 'polypeptide(L)'
;MLRNLQLRRLTGTIEGGRIIFSRRLTPADTVLFSRYNVLGYVTETGGMTSHAAIISRSLNIPAVVAVPGILNEVHDGDLVIIDGYKGLVYINPSDAHLAECRKKIAEIENVTRKLETLRDLRCETRDGQVIELAANAEFVEEIDYIQQQGADGIGLYRTEHLYLLREEFPSEEEQFMVYHEIAGRMHPKPVIFRVFDIGGDKVLDSSAREGNPFMGWRGIRLLLDQP
;
A
#
# COMPACT_ATOMS: atom_id res chain seq x y z
N MET A 1 -17.07 3.34 -27.90
CA MET A 1 -17.04 4.82 -27.91
C MET A 1 -15.93 5.27 -26.96
N LEU A 2 -14.68 5.00 -27.36
CA LEU A 2 -13.45 5.03 -26.55
C LEU A 2 -12.41 5.84 -27.32
N ARG A 3 -12.13 7.07 -26.89
CA ARG A 3 -10.96 7.85 -27.33
C ARG A 3 -10.79 9.06 -26.39
N ASN A 4 -9.53 9.30 -25.99
CA ASN A 4 -9.02 10.32 -25.06
C ASN A 4 -8.99 9.81 -23.61
N LEU A 5 -7.99 9.06 -23.12
CA LEU A 5 -6.56 9.39 -23.14
C LEU A 5 -6.32 10.91 -23.09
N GLN A 6 -6.73 11.54 -21.98
CA GLN A 6 -6.02 12.71 -21.48
C GLN A 6 -4.62 12.28 -21.03
N LEU A 7 -3.78 12.03 -22.03
CA LEU A 7 -2.33 12.10 -21.95
C LEU A 7 -1.93 13.54 -21.64
N ARG A 8 -2.12 13.99 -20.40
CA ARG A 8 -1.14 14.91 -19.83
C ARG A 8 -0.04 14.01 -19.29
N ARG A 9 1.01 13.82 -20.10
CA ARG A 9 2.33 13.43 -19.60
C ARG A 9 2.57 14.22 -18.31
N LEU A 10 2.96 13.54 -17.23
CA LEU A 10 3.59 14.20 -16.09
C LEU A 10 4.77 15.01 -16.65
N THR A 11 4.56 16.32 -16.88
CA THR A 11 5.54 17.23 -17.49
C THR A 11 6.50 17.81 -16.46
N GLY A 12 6.46 17.33 -15.22
CA GLY A 12 7.32 17.78 -14.13
C GLY A 12 8.03 16.61 -13.46
N THR A 13 9.28 16.86 -13.08
CA THR A 13 9.98 16.04 -12.09
C THR A 13 9.22 16.16 -10.77
N ILE A 14 8.81 15.04 -10.19
CA ILE A 14 8.26 15.03 -8.83
C ILE A 14 9.45 15.12 -7.89
N GLU A 15 9.67 16.30 -7.34
CA GLU A 15 10.65 16.47 -6.26
C GLU A 15 10.05 15.88 -4.98
N GLY A 16 10.88 15.19 -4.20
CA GLY A 16 10.46 14.58 -2.93
C GLY A 16 10.03 15.61 -1.90
N GLY A 17 9.35 15.16 -0.85
CA GLY A 17 8.88 16.05 0.22
C GLY A 17 7.56 16.78 -0.10
N ARG A 18 6.76 16.26 -1.04
CA ARG A 18 5.47 16.85 -1.44
C ARG A 18 4.30 15.95 -1.07
N ILE A 19 3.13 16.55 -0.90
CA ILE A 19 1.85 15.87 -0.72
C ILE A 19 1.11 15.89 -2.06
N ILE A 20 0.59 14.74 -2.50
CA ILE A 20 -0.06 14.62 -3.80
C ILE A 20 -1.58 14.66 -3.62
N PHE A 21 -2.21 15.61 -4.31
CA PHE A 21 -3.66 15.73 -4.43
C PHE A 21 -4.09 15.25 -5.82
N SER A 22 -5.09 14.37 -5.89
CA SER A 22 -5.63 13.89 -7.17
C SER A 22 -7.12 13.59 -7.06
N ARG A 23 -7.83 13.55 -8.19
CA ARG A 23 -9.22 13.09 -8.21
C ARG A 23 -9.30 11.60 -7.87
N ARG A 24 -8.36 10.83 -8.40
CA ARG A 24 -8.20 9.38 -8.19
C ARG A 24 -6.74 9.02 -8.43
N LEU A 25 -6.21 8.10 -7.63
CA LEU A 25 -4.92 7.47 -7.89
C LEU A 25 -5.14 6.06 -8.45
N THR A 26 -4.44 5.74 -9.52
CA THR A 26 -4.34 4.36 -10.00
C THR A 26 -3.27 3.62 -9.17
N PRO A 27 -3.27 2.28 -9.19
CA PRO A 27 -2.19 1.51 -8.59
C PRO A 27 -0.81 1.93 -9.12
N ALA A 28 -0.70 2.09 -10.44
CA ALA A 28 0.54 2.48 -11.11
C ALA A 28 1.02 3.87 -10.67
N ASP A 29 0.12 4.83 -10.47
CA ASP A 29 0.47 6.16 -9.95
C ASP A 29 1.05 6.06 -8.54
N THR A 30 0.42 5.26 -7.67
CA THR A 30 0.83 5.13 -6.26
C THR A 30 2.20 4.46 -6.15
N VAL A 31 2.45 3.43 -6.97
CA VAL A 31 3.76 2.77 -7.10
C VAL A 31 4.81 3.69 -7.70
N LEU A 32 4.45 4.51 -8.69
CA LEU A 32 5.37 5.49 -9.26
C LEU A 32 5.77 6.52 -8.19
N PHE A 33 4.79 7.06 -7.46
CA PHE A 33 5.00 8.11 -6.46
C PHE A 33 5.76 7.65 -5.23
N SER A 34 5.66 6.37 -4.86
CA SER A 34 6.46 5.80 -3.77
C SER A 34 7.97 5.93 -4.05
N ARG A 35 8.37 5.83 -5.31
CA ARG A 35 9.78 5.98 -5.74
C ARG A 35 10.30 7.41 -5.65
N TYR A 36 9.43 8.41 -5.48
CA TYR A 36 9.77 9.84 -5.42
C TYR A 36 9.67 10.44 -4.01
N ASN A 37 9.61 9.63 -2.95
CA ASN A 37 9.60 10.10 -1.56
C ASN A 37 8.47 11.11 -1.26
N VAL A 38 7.26 10.77 -1.71
CA VAL A 38 6.03 11.53 -1.45
C VAL A 38 5.64 11.42 0.03
N LEU A 39 5.24 12.54 0.65
CA LEU A 39 4.89 12.61 2.07
C LEU A 39 3.46 12.15 2.38
N GLY A 40 2.58 12.11 1.37
CA GLY A 40 1.21 11.69 1.56
C GLY A 40 0.33 11.85 0.32
N TYR A 41 -0.86 11.24 0.38
CA TYR A 41 -1.85 11.27 -0.70
C TYR A 41 -3.21 11.77 -0.21
N VAL A 42 -3.88 12.59 -1.01
CA VAL A 42 -5.28 12.96 -0.81
C VAL A 42 -6.07 12.75 -2.09
N THR A 43 -7.19 12.04 -2.03
CA THR A 43 -8.04 11.81 -3.22
C THR A 43 -9.49 12.25 -3.05
N GLU A 44 -10.08 12.84 -4.10
CA GLU A 44 -11.51 13.20 -4.11
C GLU A 44 -12.42 11.98 -4.10
N THR A 45 -11.98 10.91 -4.76
CA THR A 45 -12.75 9.67 -4.94
C THR A 45 -11.93 8.48 -4.48
N GLY A 46 -12.63 7.38 -4.16
CA GLY A 46 -12.01 6.16 -3.67
C GLY A 46 -12.70 5.67 -2.40
N GLY A 47 -12.03 4.76 -1.70
CA GLY A 47 -12.50 4.22 -0.44
C GLY A 47 -11.38 3.46 0.26
N MET A 48 -11.63 3.01 1.49
CA MET A 48 -10.64 2.31 2.31
C MET A 48 -10.11 1.01 1.67
N THR A 49 -10.86 0.43 0.74
CA THR A 49 -10.52 -0.77 -0.04
C THR A 49 -9.99 -0.46 -1.43
N SER A 50 -9.85 0.82 -1.78
CA SER A 50 -9.27 1.23 -3.07
C SER A 50 -7.78 0.91 -3.11
N HIS A 51 -7.28 0.62 -4.31
CA HIS A 51 -5.87 0.32 -4.53
C HIS A 51 -4.94 1.40 -3.98
N ALA A 52 -5.29 2.68 -4.12
CA ALA A 52 -4.53 3.78 -3.55
C ALA A 52 -4.41 3.66 -2.02
N ALA A 53 -5.52 3.43 -1.31
CA ALA A 53 -5.52 3.28 0.14
C ALA A 53 -4.76 2.03 0.62
N ILE A 54 -4.83 0.94 -0.13
CA ILE A 54 -4.11 -0.30 0.17
C ILE A 54 -2.60 -0.09 0.00
N ILE A 55 -2.18 0.43 -1.16
CA ILE A 55 -0.78 0.66 -1.48
C ILE A 55 -0.16 1.69 -0.52
N SER A 56 -0.84 2.80 -0.25
CA SER A 56 -0.32 3.79 0.72
C SER A 56 -0.12 3.20 2.11
N ARG A 57 -1.02 2.31 2.57
CA ARG A 57 -0.88 1.61 3.85
C ARG A 57 0.32 0.67 3.85
N SER A 58 0.47 -0.11 2.80
CA SER A 58 1.60 -1.01 2.57
C SER A 58 2.94 -0.28 2.59
N LEU A 59 2.99 0.91 2.00
CA LEU A 59 4.18 1.74 1.93
C LEU A 59 4.39 2.66 3.15
N ASN A 60 3.52 2.57 4.15
CA ASN A 60 3.53 3.44 5.33
C ASN A 60 3.47 4.95 4.99
N ILE A 61 2.76 5.30 3.93
CA ILE A 61 2.56 6.69 3.49
C ILE A 61 1.16 7.15 3.95
N PRO A 62 1.04 8.27 4.68
CA PRO A 62 -0.25 8.83 5.07
C PRO A 62 -1.16 9.09 3.87
N ALA A 63 -2.40 8.59 3.92
CA ALA A 63 -3.37 8.81 2.86
C ALA A 63 -4.77 9.09 3.41
N VAL A 64 -5.46 10.06 2.80
CA VAL A 64 -6.88 10.35 3.04
C VAL A 64 -7.61 10.26 1.71
N VAL A 65 -8.55 9.32 1.62
CA VAL A 65 -9.31 9.06 0.39
C VAL A 65 -10.76 9.49 0.57
N ALA A 66 -11.43 9.81 -0.54
CA ALA A 66 -12.81 10.26 -0.58
C ALA A 66 -13.05 11.60 0.14
N VAL A 67 -12.32 12.64 -0.28
CA VAL A 67 -12.50 14.04 0.16
C VAL A 67 -13.04 14.89 -1.01
N PRO A 68 -14.37 14.89 -1.26
CA PRO A 68 -14.94 15.55 -2.43
C PRO A 68 -14.66 17.05 -2.43
N GLY A 69 -14.24 17.61 -3.57
CA GLY A 69 -14.01 19.04 -3.74
C GLY A 69 -12.66 19.54 -3.24
N ILE A 70 -11.79 18.69 -2.68
CA ILE A 70 -10.49 19.11 -2.14
C ILE A 70 -9.59 19.77 -3.19
N LEU A 71 -9.71 19.37 -4.47
CA LEU A 71 -8.93 19.96 -5.56
C LEU A 71 -9.31 21.41 -5.88
N ASN A 72 -10.47 21.87 -5.43
CA ASN A 72 -10.88 23.27 -5.58
C ASN A 72 -10.39 24.15 -4.41
N GLU A 73 -10.01 23.54 -3.29
CA GLU A 73 -9.60 24.22 -2.06
C GLU A 73 -8.08 24.35 -1.94
N VAL A 74 -7.33 23.38 -2.47
CA VAL A 74 -5.87 23.34 -2.39
C VAL A 74 -5.19 23.94 -3.62
N HIS A 75 -4.11 24.67 -3.40
CA HIS A 75 -3.27 25.27 -4.43
C HIS A 75 -1.81 24.85 -4.28
N ASP A 76 -1.07 24.87 -5.38
CA ASP A 76 0.36 24.58 -5.37
C ASP A 76 1.10 25.57 -4.44
N GLY A 77 1.87 25.03 -3.50
CA GLY A 77 2.61 25.80 -2.49
C GLY A 77 1.90 25.97 -1.14
N ASP A 78 0.65 25.53 -1.01
CA ASP A 78 -0.05 25.54 0.27
C ASP A 78 0.64 24.65 1.30
N LEU A 79 0.60 25.09 2.56
CA LEU A 79 1.06 24.28 3.68
C LEU A 79 -0.05 23.33 4.09
N VAL A 80 0.21 22.03 3.98
CA VAL A 80 -0.79 20.99 4.23
C VAL A 80 -0.34 20.05 5.32
N ILE A 81 -1.26 19.67 6.20
CA ILE A 81 -1.11 18.57 7.15
C ILE A 81 -2.11 17.48 6.80
N ILE A 82 -1.62 16.25 6.67
CA ILE A 82 -2.46 15.05 6.57
C ILE A 82 -2.48 14.33 7.92
N ASP A 83 -3.66 14.15 8.49
CA ASP A 83 -3.89 13.24 9.62
C ASP A 83 -4.57 11.97 9.11
N GLY A 84 -3.75 10.98 8.74
CA GLY A 84 -4.23 9.68 8.24
C GLY A 84 -4.95 8.83 9.30
N TYR A 85 -4.77 9.12 10.59
CA TYR A 85 -5.47 8.41 11.67
C TYR A 85 -6.92 8.88 11.79
N LYS A 86 -7.15 10.18 11.66
CA LYS A 86 -8.49 10.78 11.74
C LYS A 86 -9.16 10.95 10.39
N GLY A 87 -8.43 10.78 9.29
CA GLY A 87 -8.93 11.03 7.94
C GLY A 87 -9.14 12.52 7.67
N LEU A 88 -8.30 13.40 8.24
CA LEU A 88 -8.44 14.85 8.14
C LEU A 88 -7.30 15.46 7.33
N VAL A 89 -7.63 16.50 6.57
CA VAL A 89 -6.67 17.30 5.79
C VAL A 89 -6.83 18.75 6.21
N TYR A 90 -5.74 19.37 6.64
CA TYR A 90 -5.71 20.78 7.02
C TYR A 90 -4.90 21.56 5.99
N ILE A 91 -5.53 22.54 5.34
CA ILE A 91 -4.90 23.45 4.39
C ILE A 91 -4.64 24.77 5.11
N ASN A 92 -3.42 25.29 4.99
CA ASN A 92 -2.95 26.51 5.64
C ASN A 92 -3.35 26.59 7.13
N PRO A 93 -2.97 25.58 7.95
CA PRO A 93 -3.32 25.54 9.36
C PRO A 93 -2.72 26.71 10.14
N SER A 94 -3.38 27.10 11.23
CA SER A 94 -2.86 28.16 12.12
C SER A 94 -1.54 27.74 12.80
N ASP A 95 -0.74 28.72 13.19
CA ASP A 95 0.53 28.48 13.89
C ASP A 95 0.36 27.65 15.18
N ALA A 96 -0.76 27.85 15.89
CA ALA A 96 -1.09 27.06 17.07
C ALA A 96 -1.31 25.59 16.72
N HIS A 97 -2.02 25.31 15.63
CA HIS A 97 -2.26 23.94 15.16
C HIS A 97 -0.98 23.29 14.62
N LEU A 98 -0.16 24.05 13.91
CA LEU A 98 1.17 23.61 13.46
C LEU A 98 2.07 23.22 14.63
N ALA A 99 2.09 24.01 15.70
CA ALA A 99 2.85 23.70 16.91
C ALA A 99 2.36 22.41 17.58
N GLU A 100 1.04 22.20 17.67
CA GLU A 100 0.45 20.96 18.21
C GLU A 100 0.83 19.74 17.35
N CYS A 101 0.71 19.84 16.03
CA CYS A 101 1.08 18.76 15.11
C CYS A 101 2.57 18.45 15.17
N ARG A 102 3.44 19.46 15.22
CA ARG A 102 4.89 19.25 15.39
C ARG A 102 5.22 18.52 16.68
N LYS A 103 4.53 18.85 17.78
CA LYS A 103 4.71 18.15 19.05
C LYS A 103 4.32 16.67 18.93
N LYS A 104 3.18 16.37 18.30
CA LYS A 104 2.74 14.98 18.07
C LYS A 104 3.73 14.21 17.19
N ILE A 105 4.23 14.82 16.12
CA ILE A 105 5.25 14.23 15.25
C ILE A 105 6.51 13.90 16.07
N ALA A 106 6.99 14.84 16.89
CA ALA A 106 8.17 14.62 17.73
C ALA A 106 7.96 13.50 18.78
N GLU A 107 6.75 13.37 19.33
CA GLU A 107 6.39 12.27 20.24
C GLU A 107 6.43 10.92 19.52
N ILE A 108 5.84 10.85 18.31
CA ILE A 108 5.87 9.65 17.46
C ILE A 108 7.32 9.29 17.12
N GLU A 109 8.12 10.23 16.64
CA GLU A 109 9.53 10.02 16.32
C GLU A 109 10.34 9.51 17.52
N ASN A 110 10.05 10.00 18.73
CA ASN A 110 10.72 9.54 19.92
C ASN A 110 10.35 8.09 20.29
N VAL A 111 9.09 7.70 20.08
CA VAL A 111 8.66 6.31 20.25
C VAL A 111 9.30 5.42 19.19
N THR A 112 9.27 5.84 17.92
CA THR A 112 9.89 5.12 16.80
C THR A 112 11.38 4.88 17.06
N ARG A 113 12.12 5.89 17.49
CA ARG A 113 13.55 5.77 17.83
C ARG A 113 13.83 4.75 18.94
N LYS A 114 12.93 4.63 19.91
CA LYS A 114 13.04 3.59 20.94
C LYS A 114 12.79 2.20 20.36
N LEU A 115 11.80 2.06 19.49
CA LEU A 115 11.47 0.80 18.83
C LEU A 115 12.57 0.35 17.86
N GLU A 116 13.26 1.27 17.20
CA GLU A 116 14.41 0.98 16.33
C GLU A 116 15.52 0.21 17.09
N THR A 117 15.68 0.44 18.40
CA THR A 117 16.64 -0.32 19.22
C THR A 117 16.30 -1.80 19.36
N LEU A 118 15.05 -2.18 19.08
CA LEU A 118 14.56 -3.54 19.14
C LEU A 118 14.70 -4.28 17.80
N ARG A 119 14.97 -3.56 16.69
CA ARG A 119 14.97 -4.09 15.32
C ARG A 119 15.84 -5.34 15.16
N ASP A 120 17.06 -5.29 15.69
CA ASP A 120 18.05 -6.34 15.52
C ASP A 120 18.03 -7.37 16.68
N LEU A 121 17.12 -7.21 17.64
CA LEU A 121 16.97 -8.13 18.77
C LEU A 121 16.13 -9.33 18.34
N ARG A 122 16.51 -10.50 18.85
CA ARG A 122 15.71 -11.70 18.70
C ARG A 122 14.36 -11.52 19.40
N CYS A 123 13.27 -11.88 18.72
CA CYS A 123 11.95 -11.89 19.34
C CYS A 123 11.85 -13.07 20.31
N GLU A 124 12.03 -12.77 21.59
CA GLU A 124 12.04 -13.74 22.68
C GLU A 124 11.18 -13.23 23.85
N THR A 125 10.38 -14.13 24.41
CA THR A 125 9.60 -13.89 25.62
C THR A 125 10.50 -13.88 26.87
N ARG A 126 9.99 -13.40 28.01
CA ARG A 126 10.79 -13.30 29.24
C ARG A 126 11.24 -14.65 29.81
N ASP A 127 10.55 -15.72 29.43
CA ASP A 127 10.82 -17.12 29.78
C ASP A 127 11.59 -17.89 28.70
N GLY A 128 12.05 -17.21 27.64
CA GLY A 128 12.99 -17.75 26.67
C GLY A 128 12.35 -18.41 25.43
N GLN A 129 11.03 -18.37 25.29
CA GLN A 129 10.37 -18.84 24.07
C GLN A 129 10.60 -17.85 22.93
N VAL A 130 11.18 -18.36 21.84
CA VAL A 130 11.45 -17.61 20.61
C VAL A 130 10.22 -17.64 19.71
N ILE A 131 9.88 -16.50 19.14
CA ILE A 131 8.74 -16.32 18.24
C ILE A 131 9.27 -15.73 16.93
N GLU A 132 8.80 -16.22 15.80
CA GLU A 132 9.12 -15.64 14.50
C GLU A 132 8.22 -14.42 14.25
N LEU A 133 8.83 -13.26 13.99
CA LEU A 133 8.15 -12.04 13.59
C LEU A 133 8.34 -11.80 12.09
N ALA A 134 7.52 -12.48 11.29
CA ALA A 134 7.50 -12.31 9.84
C ALA A 134 6.49 -11.24 9.40
N ALA A 135 6.76 -10.59 8.26
CA ALA A 135 5.89 -9.56 7.70
C ALA A 135 4.83 -10.15 6.75
N ASN A 136 3.72 -9.42 6.61
CA ASN A 136 2.78 -9.63 5.52
C ASN A 136 3.11 -8.62 4.40
N ALA A 137 3.07 -9.07 3.15
CA ALA A 137 3.38 -8.25 1.98
C ALA A 137 2.41 -8.57 0.83
N GLU A 138 2.23 -7.61 -0.07
CA GLU A 138 1.43 -7.74 -1.30
C GLU A 138 2.18 -7.21 -2.54
N PHE A 139 3.19 -6.35 -2.35
CA PHE A 139 3.95 -5.66 -3.38
C PHE A 139 5.46 -5.87 -3.25
N VAL A 140 6.17 -5.85 -4.37
CA VAL A 140 7.65 -5.93 -4.42
C VAL A 140 8.30 -4.70 -3.78
N GLU A 141 7.62 -3.55 -3.85
CA GLU A 141 8.08 -2.29 -3.27
C GLU A 141 8.12 -2.30 -1.73
N GLU A 142 7.38 -3.20 -1.06
CA GLU A 142 7.39 -3.31 0.40
C GLU A 142 8.65 -3.98 0.95
N ILE A 143 9.39 -4.71 0.10
CA ILE A 143 10.49 -5.58 0.52
C ILE A 143 11.61 -4.78 1.20
N ASP A 144 11.99 -3.62 0.66
CA ASP A 144 13.03 -2.76 1.27
C ASP A 144 12.63 -2.31 2.67
N TYR A 145 11.36 -1.90 2.82
CA TYR A 145 10.84 -1.47 4.10
C TYR A 145 10.82 -2.62 5.11
N ILE A 146 10.33 -3.80 4.70
CA ILE A 146 10.29 -5.00 5.55
C ILE A 146 11.69 -5.37 6.06
N GLN A 147 12.71 -5.30 5.18
CA GLN A 147 14.10 -5.56 5.56
C GLN A 147 14.62 -4.51 6.55
N GLN A 148 14.29 -3.24 6.35
CA GLN A 148 14.66 -2.15 7.27
C GLN A 148 13.97 -2.26 8.63
N GLN A 149 12.80 -2.90 8.73
CA GLN A 149 12.11 -3.16 9.98
C GLN A 149 12.59 -4.39 10.74
N GLY A 150 13.53 -5.17 10.19
CA GLY A 150 14.13 -6.32 10.89
C GLY A 150 13.29 -7.60 10.90
N ALA A 151 12.23 -7.69 10.09
CA ALA A 151 11.35 -8.87 10.05
C ALA A 151 12.12 -10.18 9.78
N ASP A 152 11.73 -11.28 10.42
CA ASP A 152 12.39 -12.60 10.30
C ASP A 152 12.17 -13.26 8.93
N GLY A 153 11.27 -12.72 8.12
CA GLY A 153 10.91 -13.19 6.78
C GLY A 153 9.59 -12.57 6.34
N ILE A 154 9.00 -13.14 5.30
CA ILE A 154 7.64 -12.83 4.87
C ILE A 154 6.77 -14.05 5.18
N GLY A 155 5.87 -13.90 6.15
CA GLY A 155 4.97 -14.96 6.60
C GLY A 155 3.74 -15.10 5.70
N LEU A 156 3.45 -14.08 4.90
CA LEU A 156 2.39 -14.11 3.90
C LEU A 156 2.66 -13.09 2.80
N TYR A 157 2.96 -13.57 1.59
CA TYR A 157 2.93 -12.76 0.37
C TYR A 157 1.63 -13.01 -0.38
N ARG A 158 0.81 -11.97 -0.52
CA ARG A 158 -0.47 -11.99 -1.24
C ARG A 158 -0.25 -11.75 -2.73
N THR A 159 -0.71 -12.68 -3.56
CA THR A 159 -0.42 -12.69 -5.00
C THR A 159 -1.55 -12.08 -5.85
N GLU A 160 -2.70 -11.75 -5.25
CA GLU A 160 -3.87 -11.25 -5.97
C GLU A 160 -3.61 -9.91 -6.66
N HIS A 161 -2.65 -9.15 -6.14
CA HIS A 161 -2.25 -7.87 -6.72
C HIS A 161 -1.79 -7.99 -8.18
N LEU A 162 -1.14 -9.11 -8.54
CA LEU A 162 -0.65 -9.35 -9.90
C LEU A 162 -1.76 -9.31 -10.94
N TYR A 163 -2.98 -9.71 -10.55
CA TYR A 163 -4.16 -9.59 -11.40
C TYR A 163 -4.81 -8.22 -11.30
N LEU A 164 -4.96 -7.68 -10.08
CA LEU A 164 -5.67 -6.42 -9.84
C LEU A 164 -5.06 -5.22 -10.60
N LEU A 165 -3.77 -5.27 -10.92
CA LEU A 165 -3.12 -4.26 -11.76
C LEU A 165 -3.59 -4.25 -13.22
N ARG A 166 -3.90 -5.43 -13.76
CA ARG A 166 -4.08 -5.64 -15.19
C ARG A 166 -5.49 -6.05 -15.58
N GLU A 167 -6.31 -6.44 -14.60
CA GLU A 167 -7.63 -7.06 -14.82
C GLU A 167 -7.55 -8.33 -15.69
N GLU A 168 -6.36 -8.92 -15.77
CA GLU A 168 -5.99 -10.12 -16.55
C GLU A 168 -5.08 -11.01 -15.70
N PHE A 169 -5.15 -12.32 -15.92
CA PHE A 169 -4.27 -13.27 -15.23
C PHE A 169 -2.82 -13.10 -15.70
N PRO A 170 -1.86 -13.00 -14.76
CA PRO A 170 -0.44 -12.88 -15.11
C PRO A 170 0.07 -14.18 -15.72
N SER A 171 0.93 -14.07 -16.73
CA SER A 171 1.61 -15.22 -17.30
C SER A 171 2.57 -15.88 -16.29
N GLU A 172 2.94 -17.13 -16.54
CA GLU A 172 3.93 -17.85 -15.72
C GLU A 172 5.24 -17.07 -15.58
N GLU A 173 5.75 -16.54 -16.69
CA GLU A 173 7.00 -15.76 -16.72
C GLU A 173 6.91 -14.51 -15.84
N GLU A 174 5.76 -13.81 -15.85
CA GLU A 174 5.57 -12.62 -15.01
C GLU A 174 5.49 -12.97 -13.53
N GLN A 175 4.82 -14.06 -13.19
CA GLN A 175 4.79 -14.59 -11.83
C GLN A 175 6.20 -14.99 -11.39
N PHE A 176 6.94 -15.71 -12.24
CA PHE A 176 8.30 -16.15 -11.99
C PHE A 176 9.22 -14.96 -11.71
N MET A 177 9.20 -13.91 -12.54
CA MET A 177 10.04 -12.72 -12.34
C MET A 177 9.80 -12.10 -10.96
N VAL A 178 8.53 -11.94 -10.56
CA VAL A 178 8.17 -11.35 -9.26
C VAL A 178 8.62 -12.25 -8.10
N TYR A 179 8.31 -13.54 -8.15
CA TYR A 179 8.66 -14.47 -7.06
C TYR A 179 10.17 -14.65 -6.94
N HIS A 180 10.88 -14.69 -8.07
CA HIS A 180 12.33 -14.79 -8.12
C HIS A 180 12.99 -13.56 -7.51
N GLU A 181 12.51 -12.36 -7.85
CA GLU A 181 13.03 -11.12 -7.27
C GLU A 181 12.83 -11.09 -5.75
N ILE A 182 11.61 -11.37 -5.27
CA ILE A 182 11.30 -11.34 -3.83
C ILE A 182 12.13 -12.37 -3.07
N ALA A 183 12.18 -13.61 -3.55
CA ALA A 183 12.95 -14.68 -2.92
C ALA A 183 14.46 -14.35 -2.90
N GLY A 184 14.98 -13.78 -4.00
CA GLY A 184 16.37 -13.33 -4.08
C GLY A 184 16.70 -12.21 -3.09
N ARG A 185 15.81 -11.21 -2.97
CA ARG A 185 16.00 -10.08 -2.06
C ARG A 185 15.87 -10.46 -0.59
N MET A 186 14.99 -11.40 -0.26
CA MET A 186 14.76 -11.82 1.13
C MET A 186 15.77 -12.85 1.64
N HIS A 187 16.55 -13.50 0.77
CA HIS A 187 17.54 -14.50 1.18
C HIS A 187 18.49 -13.96 2.28
N PRO A 188 18.74 -14.72 3.37
CA PRO A 188 18.36 -16.13 3.61
C PRO A 188 17.01 -16.31 4.32
N LYS A 189 16.23 -15.25 4.52
CA LYS A 189 14.96 -15.29 5.25
C LYS A 189 13.84 -15.92 4.41
N PRO A 190 12.92 -16.68 5.02
CA PRO A 190 11.84 -17.35 4.29
C PRO A 190 10.82 -16.37 3.72
N VAL A 191 10.16 -16.81 2.64
CA VAL A 191 9.01 -16.12 2.04
C VAL A 191 7.91 -17.14 1.79
N ILE A 192 6.73 -16.89 2.34
CA ILE A 192 5.55 -17.74 2.18
C ILE A 192 4.62 -17.09 1.16
N PHE A 193 4.67 -17.57 -0.08
CA PHE A 193 3.72 -17.14 -1.12
C PHE A 193 2.37 -17.82 -0.93
N ARG A 194 1.30 -17.03 -0.89
CA ARG A 194 -0.05 -17.56 -0.95
C ARG A 194 -0.46 -17.71 -2.40
N VAL A 195 -0.91 -18.91 -2.77
CA VAL A 195 -1.58 -19.11 -4.06
C VAL A 195 -2.79 -18.19 -4.19
N PHE A 196 -3.13 -17.86 -5.42
CA PHE A 196 -4.12 -16.86 -5.75
C PHE A 196 -5.47 -17.04 -5.00
N ASP A 197 -5.83 -16.10 -4.12
CA ASP A 197 -7.10 -16.07 -3.38
C ASP A 197 -8.05 -15.00 -3.92
N ILE A 198 -8.64 -15.27 -5.09
CA ILE A 198 -9.63 -14.40 -5.73
C ILE A 198 -11.00 -15.06 -5.82
N GLY A 199 -12.07 -14.27 -5.72
CA GLY A 199 -13.42 -14.70 -6.08
C GLY A 199 -14.50 -13.77 -5.53
N GLY A 200 -15.74 -13.96 -6.00
CA GLY A 200 -16.94 -13.37 -5.44
C GLY A 200 -17.16 -11.87 -5.65
N ASP A 201 -16.31 -11.02 -5.07
CA ASP A 201 -16.40 -9.55 -5.08
C ASP A 201 -15.36 -8.87 -5.98
N LYS A 202 -14.28 -9.57 -6.33
CA LYS A 202 -13.16 -8.97 -7.04
C LYS A 202 -12.97 -9.36 -8.50
N VAL A 203 -13.42 -10.53 -8.98
CA VAL A 203 -12.95 -11.01 -10.30
C VAL A 203 -13.90 -11.95 -11.02
N LEU A 204 -13.85 -11.80 -12.35
CA LEU A 204 -14.45 -12.53 -13.45
C LEU A 204 -15.88 -12.13 -13.79
N ASP A 205 -16.05 -11.80 -15.08
CA ASP A 205 -17.29 -11.66 -15.85
C ASP A 205 -18.03 -13.02 -15.91
N SER A 206 -18.15 -13.67 -14.75
CA SER A 206 -18.95 -14.86 -14.56
C SER A 206 -20.39 -14.40 -14.47
N SER A 207 -21.17 -14.86 -15.43
CA SER A 207 -22.59 -14.58 -15.62
C SER A 207 -23.51 -15.06 -14.48
N ALA A 208 -22.95 -15.55 -13.37
CA ALA A 208 -23.66 -16.01 -12.19
C ALA A 208 -23.26 -15.19 -10.96
N ARG A 209 -24.06 -14.18 -10.62
CA ARG A 209 -24.00 -13.56 -9.28
C ARG A 209 -24.30 -14.63 -8.23
N GLU A 210 -23.29 -15.00 -7.46
CA GLU A 210 -23.46 -15.89 -6.32
C GLU A 210 -24.23 -15.18 -5.21
N GLY A 211 -25.12 -15.91 -4.52
CA GLY A 211 -25.86 -15.36 -3.37
C GLY A 211 -24.96 -15.01 -2.19
N ASN A 212 -23.82 -15.69 -2.04
CA ASN A 212 -22.79 -15.33 -1.07
C ASN A 212 -21.36 -15.57 -1.62
N PRO A 213 -20.74 -14.51 -2.17
CA PRO A 213 -19.33 -14.47 -2.60
C PRO A 213 -18.30 -15.08 -1.63
N PHE A 214 -18.48 -14.89 -0.32
CA PHE A 214 -17.52 -15.36 0.68
C PHE A 214 -17.59 -16.89 0.88
N MET A 215 -18.72 -17.50 0.56
CA MET A 215 -18.93 -18.95 0.67
C MET A 215 -18.88 -19.67 -0.68
N GLY A 216 -18.70 -18.95 -1.78
CA GLY A 216 -18.82 -19.49 -3.14
C GLY A 216 -17.48 -19.81 -3.82
N TRP A 217 -17.41 -19.51 -5.12
CA TRP A 217 -16.32 -19.88 -6.01
C TRP A 217 -15.15 -18.90 -5.88
N ARG A 218 -14.23 -19.20 -4.95
CA ARG A 218 -13.06 -18.38 -4.64
C ARG A 218 -11.81 -19.18 -4.26
N GLY A 219 -10.66 -18.53 -4.40
CA GLY A 219 -9.33 -19.03 -4.03
C GLY A 219 -9.06 -20.41 -4.59
N ILE A 220 -8.68 -21.36 -3.74
CA ILE A 220 -8.32 -22.71 -4.19
C ILE A 220 -9.44 -23.41 -4.98
N ARG A 221 -10.72 -23.11 -4.72
CA ARG A 221 -11.83 -23.71 -5.47
C ARG A 221 -11.84 -23.28 -6.93
N LEU A 222 -11.48 -22.03 -7.18
CA LEU A 222 -11.34 -21.50 -8.54
C LEU A 222 -10.11 -22.13 -9.22
N LEU A 223 -8.98 -22.21 -8.53
CA LEU A 223 -7.75 -22.81 -9.07
C LEU A 223 -7.89 -24.31 -9.37
N LEU A 224 -8.71 -25.04 -8.61
CA LEU A 224 -8.98 -26.46 -8.87
C LEU A 224 -9.96 -26.69 -10.04
N ASP A 225 -10.86 -25.74 -10.28
CA ASP A 225 -11.84 -25.79 -11.36
C ASP A 225 -11.25 -25.27 -12.69
N GLN A 226 -10.30 -24.33 -12.62
CA GLN A 226 -9.55 -23.77 -13.76
C GLN A 226 -8.04 -23.91 -13.55
N PRO A 227 -7.46 -25.07 -13.90
CA PRO A 227 -6.04 -25.36 -13.73
C PRO A 227 -5.14 -24.64 -14.74
#